data_AF-A0A969JYZ0-F1
#
_entry.id   AF-A0A969JYZ0-F1
#
_cell.length_a   1.000
_cell.length_b   1.000
_cell.length_c   1.000
_cell.angle_alpha   90.00
_cell.angle_beta   90.00
_cell.angle_gamma   90.00
#
_symmetry.space_group_name_H-M   'P 1'
#
loop_
_entity.id
_entity.type
_entity.pdbx_description
1 polymer ?
#
loop_
_entity_poly.entity_id
_entity_poly.type
_entity_poly.pdbx_seq_one_letter_code
_entity_poly.pdbx_strand_id
1 'polypeptide(L)'
;MRGLTGREGVALKIGMNSAVVMDPTWADKELCLPNEFPLACEIRLNNPALLLIHFGTNDYSGSFAGNMREIVEYALSEGIVPVLITKANRIEGSNYHNNVLRQLAEEYHIPVWDFDVVAETLPGRGLEQDEHHMTFNQRPVYNRAWTIYTGYGAFNLTGLMVLDTFCGM
;
A
#
# COMPACT_ATOMS: atom_id res chain seq x y z
N MET A 1 -9.70 -5.20 -6.95
CA MET A 1 -8.56 -4.62 -7.69
C MET A 1 -7.68 -5.80 -8.08
N ARG A 2 -7.47 -6.06 -9.37
CA ARG A 2 -6.70 -7.22 -9.85
C ARG A 2 -5.22 -6.87 -9.91
N GLY A 3 -4.37 -7.72 -9.34
CA GLY A 3 -2.91 -7.61 -9.40
C GLY A 3 -2.35 -7.90 -10.79
N LEU A 4 -1.03 -7.84 -10.93
CA LEU A 4 -0.29 -7.99 -12.19
C LEU A 4 -0.56 -9.34 -12.91
N THR A 5 -0.92 -10.38 -12.15
CA THR A 5 -1.27 -11.72 -12.64
C THR A 5 -2.78 -11.91 -12.89
N GLY A 6 -3.58 -10.84 -12.77
CA GLY A 6 -5.03 -10.88 -12.90
C GLY A 6 -5.78 -11.43 -11.68
N ARG A 7 -5.06 -11.82 -10.61
CA ARG A 7 -5.62 -12.29 -9.33
C ARG A 7 -6.07 -11.11 -8.46
N GLU A 8 -7.20 -11.25 -7.77
CA GLU A 8 -7.56 -10.33 -6.68
C GLU A 8 -6.93 -10.81 -5.37
N GLY A 9 -6.30 -9.88 -4.64
CA GLY A 9 -5.74 -10.18 -3.32
C GLY A 9 -6.84 -10.36 -2.27
N VAL A 10 -6.68 -11.34 -1.40
CA VAL A 10 -7.60 -11.63 -0.28
C VAL A 10 -7.37 -10.70 0.91
N ALA A 11 -6.22 -10.02 0.95
CA ALA A 11 -5.89 -8.95 1.91
C ALA A 11 -6.27 -7.53 1.45
N LEU A 12 -6.93 -7.38 0.28
CA LEU A 12 -7.29 -6.08 -0.29
C LEU A 12 -8.78 -6.02 -0.65
N LYS A 13 -9.61 -5.67 0.33
CA LYS A 13 -11.04 -5.40 0.14
C LYS A 13 -11.31 -3.89 0.25
N ILE A 14 -12.32 -3.42 -0.47
CA ILE A 14 -12.73 -2.01 -0.46
C ILE A 14 -13.07 -1.60 0.98
N GLY A 15 -12.53 -0.47 1.43
CA GLY A 15 -12.78 0.08 2.77
C GLY A 15 -11.93 -0.51 3.90
N MET A 16 -11.02 -1.45 3.60
CA MET A 16 -10.09 -1.96 4.62
C MET A 16 -9.13 -0.87 5.12
N ASN A 17 -8.76 -1.00 6.40
CA ASN A 17 -7.73 -0.23 7.09
C ASN A 17 -6.66 -1.17 7.65
N SER A 18 -5.63 -0.62 8.30
CA SER A 18 -4.51 -1.41 8.85
C SER A 18 -4.92 -2.39 9.96
N ALA A 19 -6.01 -2.14 10.70
CA ALA A 19 -6.43 -3.06 11.77
C ALA A 19 -7.07 -4.33 11.19
N VAL A 20 -7.95 -4.17 10.20
CA VAL A 20 -8.77 -5.29 9.71
C VAL A 20 -7.98 -6.33 8.92
N VAL A 21 -6.79 -5.99 8.43
CA VAL A 21 -5.93 -6.95 7.72
C VAL A 21 -5.36 -8.04 8.66
N MET A 22 -5.35 -7.75 9.97
CA MET A 22 -4.94 -8.66 11.04
C MET A 22 -6.14 -9.30 11.77
N ASP A 23 -7.37 -9.03 11.33
CA ASP A 23 -8.59 -9.54 11.96
C ASP A 23 -9.16 -10.76 11.18
N PRO A 24 -9.18 -11.97 11.77
CA PRO A 24 -9.75 -13.16 11.12
C PRO A 24 -11.22 -13.04 10.72
N THR A 25 -11.99 -12.13 11.33
CA THR A 25 -13.40 -11.94 10.96
C THR A 25 -13.57 -11.36 9.56
N TRP A 26 -12.52 -10.74 9.00
CA TRP A 26 -12.49 -10.15 7.67
C TRP A 26 -11.93 -11.09 6.59
N ALA A 27 -11.46 -12.28 6.96
CA ALA A 27 -10.88 -13.24 6.05
C ALA A 27 -11.90 -13.73 5.00
N ASP A 28 -11.41 -14.04 3.81
CA ASP A 28 -12.22 -14.70 2.79
C ASP A 28 -12.47 -16.16 3.18
N LYS A 29 -13.71 -16.51 3.46
CA LYS A 29 -14.07 -17.85 3.97
C LYS A 29 -13.90 -18.95 2.93
N GLU A 30 -13.82 -18.62 1.65
CA GLU A 30 -13.63 -19.60 0.57
C GLU A 30 -12.15 -19.91 0.35
N LEU A 31 -11.25 -18.96 0.66
CA LEU A 31 -9.82 -19.05 0.35
C LEU A 31 -8.91 -19.18 1.58
N CYS A 32 -9.35 -18.67 2.73
CA CYS A 32 -8.58 -18.63 3.97
C CYS A 32 -8.93 -19.77 4.91
N LEU A 33 -7.95 -20.20 5.71
CA LEU A 33 -8.14 -21.21 6.73
C LEU A 33 -9.00 -20.65 7.89
N PRO A 34 -9.68 -21.51 8.66
CA PRO A 34 -10.37 -21.07 9.87
C PRO A 34 -9.44 -20.32 10.83
N ASN A 35 -9.87 -19.15 11.32
CA ASN A 35 -9.12 -18.24 12.19
C ASN A 35 -7.85 -17.61 11.57
N GLU A 36 -7.62 -17.78 10.28
CA GLU A 36 -6.55 -17.08 9.55
C GLU A 36 -6.97 -15.64 9.27
N PHE A 37 -6.12 -14.65 9.54
CA PHE A 37 -6.39 -13.26 9.17
C PHE A 37 -6.01 -12.96 7.70
N PRO A 38 -6.60 -11.93 7.07
CA PRO A 38 -6.39 -11.63 5.65
C PRO A 38 -4.93 -11.57 5.22
N LEU A 39 -4.04 -10.94 6.00
CA LEU A 39 -2.62 -10.85 5.67
C LEU A 39 -1.93 -12.23 5.65
N ALA A 40 -2.12 -13.06 6.68
CA ALA A 40 -1.59 -14.42 6.73
C ALA A 40 -2.08 -15.26 5.54
N CYS A 41 -3.38 -15.14 5.22
CA CYS A 41 -3.98 -15.82 4.08
C CYS A 41 -3.35 -15.38 2.74
N GLU A 42 -3.13 -14.08 2.53
CA GLU A 42 -2.46 -13.56 1.34
C GLU A 42 -1.03 -14.09 1.23
N ILE A 43 -0.29 -14.07 2.33
CA ILE A 43 1.09 -14.58 2.39
C ILE A 43 1.14 -16.07 2.08
N ARG A 44 0.30 -16.90 2.72
CA ARG A 44 0.25 -18.35 2.47
C ARG A 44 -0.10 -18.67 1.01
N LEU A 45 -1.04 -17.93 0.42
CA LEU A 45 -1.51 -18.20 -0.93
C LEU A 45 -0.54 -17.75 -2.03
N ASN A 46 0.38 -16.82 -1.72
CA ASN A 46 1.26 -16.21 -2.73
C ASN A 46 2.76 -16.40 -2.46
N ASN A 47 3.15 -16.72 -1.22
CA ASN A 47 4.53 -16.86 -0.76
C ASN A 47 5.47 -15.76 -1.31
N PRO A 48 5.17 -14.47 -1.08
CA PRO A 48 5.89 -13.39 -1.73
C PRO A 48 7.27 -13.14 -1.10
N ALA A 49 8.24 -12.69 -1.90
CA ALA A 49 9.52 -12.19 -1.36
C ALA A 49 9.42 -10.74 -0.87
N LEU A 50 8.53 -9.94 -1.47
CA LEU A 50 8.28 -8.53 -1.16
C LEU A 50 6.80 -8.33 -0.82
N LEU A 51 6.51 -7.55 0.23
CA LEU A 51 5.14 -7.14 0.57
C LEU A 51 5.01 -5.62 0.47
N LEU A 52 4.26 -5.15 -0.53
CA LEU A 52 3.95 -3.72 -0.69
C LEU A 52 2.77 -3.34 0.22
N ILE A 53 3.01 -2.46 1.21
CA ILE A 53 2.02 -2.11 2.23
C ILE A 53 1.58 -0.65 2.04
N HIS A 54 0.33 -0.45 1.65
CA HIS A 54 -0.26 0.87 1.39
C HIS A 54 -1.58 1.04 2.16
N PHE A 55 -1.48 1.48 3.42
CA PHE A 55 -2.60 1.82 4.29
C PHE A 55 -2.55 3.29 4.70
N GLY A 56 -3.59 3.77 5.38
CA GLY A 56 -3.63 5.10 5.98
C GLY A 56 -4.82 5.96 5.57
N THR A 57 -5.52 5.66 4.47
CA THR A 57 -6.66 6.48 4.02
C THR A 57 -7.91 6.23 4.87
N ASN A 58 -8.18 4.97 5.21
CA ASN A 58 -9.34 4.56 6.02
C ASN A 58 -8.98 4.38 7.50
N ASP A 59 -7.79 4.83 7.90
CA ASP A 59 -7.21 4.56 9.21
C ASP A 59 -7.48 5.69 10.19
N TYR A 60 -7.72 5.31 11.45
CA TYR A 60 -7.78 6.24 12.56
C TYR A 60 -6.37 6.48 13.12
N SER A 61 -5.99 7.74 13.27
CA SER A 61 -4.62 8.10 13.67
C SER A 61 -4.18 7.54 15.03
N GLY A 62 -5.11 7.36 15.99
CA GLY A 62 -4.74 6.86 17.31
C GLY A 62 -4.26 5.40 17.35
N SER A 63 -4.62 4.57 16.37
CA SER A 63 -4.21 3.15 16.30
C SER A 63 -3.27 2.85 15.14
N PHE A 64 -3.11 3.77 14.18
CA PHE A 64 -2.37 3.52 12.95
C PHE A 64 -0.93 3.03 13.17
N ALA A 65 -0.18 3.68 14.07
CA ALA A 65 1.21 3.29 14.35
C ALA A 65 1.34 1.87 14.92
N GLY A 66 0.43 1.49 15.85
CA GLY A 66 0.42 0.15 16.43
C GLY A 66 0.08 -0.93 15.39
N ASN A 67 -0.97 -0.69 14.59
CA ASN A 67 -1.39 -1.63 13.56
C ASN A 67 -0.31 -1.80 12.48
N MET A 68 0.28 -0.71 12.01
CA MET A 68 1.34 -0.77 11.00
C MET A 68 2.58 -1.49 11.51
N ARG A 69 2.92 -1.30 12.79
CA ARG A 69 4.00 -2.07 13.44
C ARG A 69 3.70 -3.57 13.44
N GLU A 70 2.49 -3.96 13.83
CA GLU A 70 2.09 -5.37 13.84
C GLU A 70 2.18 -6.01 12.45
N ILE A 71 1.75 -5.30 11.41
CA ILE A 71 1.88 -5.74 10.02
C ILE A 71 3.35 -5.93 9.62
N VAL A 72 4.22 -4.96 9.95
CA VAL A 72 5.65 -5.01 9.65
C VAL A 72 6.32 -6.18 10.35
N GLU A 73 6.08 -6.34 11.65
CA GLU A 73 6.64 -7.43 12.45
C GLU A 73 6.18 -8.78 11.94
N TYR A 74 4.90 -8.92 11.57
CA TYR A 74 4.38 -10.15 10.99
C TYR A 74 5.09 -10.49 9.67
N ALA A 75 5.18 -9.53 8.73
CA ALA A 75 5.85 -9.75 7.45
C ALA A 75 7.32 -10.18 7.63
N LEU A 76 8.05 -9.51 8.53
CA LEU A 76 9.44 -9.86 8.84
C LEU A 76 9.55 -11.24 9.47
N SER A 77 8.61 -11.63 10.34
CA SER A 77 8.59 -12.96 10.96
C SER A 77 8.37 -14.10 9.96
N GLU A 78 7.68 -13.81 8.86
CA GLU A 78 7.47 -14.72 7.73
C GLU A 78 8.66 -14.71 6.73
N GLY A 79 9.72 -13.95 7.00
CA GLY A 79 10.90 -13.85 6.14
C GLY A 79 10.67 -13.01 4.88
N ILE A 80 9.66 -12.13 4.89
CA ILE A 80 9.25 -11.29 3.75
C ILE A 80 9.80 -9.89 3.97
N VAL A 81 10.25 -9.22 2.89
CA VAL A 81 10.69 -7.82 2.98
C VAL A 81 9.47 -6.89 2.84
N PRO A 82 9.03 -6.19 3.91
CA PRO A 82 7.98 -5.18 3.80
C PRO A 82 8.51 -3.92 3.12
N VAL A 83 7.73 -3.34 2.22
CA VAL A 83 7.97 -2.03 1.62
C VAL A 83 6.80 -1.13 1.99
N LEU A 84 7.07 -0.13 2.84
CA LEU A 84 6.04 0.82 3.27
C LEU A 84 5.80 1.87 2.19
N ILE A 85 4.54 2.18 1.90
CA ILE A 85 4.16 3.16 0.88
C ILE A 85 3.42 4.31 1.54
N THR A 86 3.99 5.51 1.45
CA THR A 86 3.32 6.73 1.93
C THR A 86 2.16 7.13 1.02
N LYS A 87 1.13 7.78 1.55
CA LYS A 87 -0.07 8.19 0.81
C LYS A 87 -0.06 9.65 0.39
N ALA A 88 -0.78 9.95 -0.71
CA ALA A 88 -0.91 11.31 -1.23
C ALA A 88 -1.87 12.20 -0.41
N ASN A 89 -2.96 11.64 0.11
CA ASN A 89 -3.99 12.41 0.81
C ASN A 89 -3.59 12.80 2.24
N ARG A 90 -4.43 13.65 2.84
CA ARG A 90 -4.31 14.19 4.19
C ARG A 90 -5.67 14.14 4.91
N ILE A 91 -6.38 13.01 4.79
CA ILE A 91 -7.72 12.83 5.39
C ILE A 91 -7.70 13.05 6.92
N GLU A 92 -6.57 12.74 7.56
CA GLU A 92 -6.30 13.00 8.97
C GLU A 92 -5.99 14.48 9.30
N GLY A 93 -6.08 15.39 8.31
CA GLY A 93 -5.82 16.82 8.45
C GLY A 93 -4.34 17.20 8.61
N SER A 94 -3.42 16.24 8.55
CA SER A 94 -1.98 16.41 8.75
C SER A 94 -1.18 15.36 7.98
N ASN A 95 0.17 15.42 8.01
CA ASN A 95 1.03 14.38 7.42
C ASN A 95 1.34 13.22 8.40
N TYR A 96 0.52 13.06 9.44
CA TYR A 96 0.82 12.15 10.55
C TYR A 96 1.03 10.70 10.10
N HIS A 97 0.16 10.14 9.26
CA HIS A 97 0.31 8.74 8.83
C HIS A 97 1.62 8.52 8.04
N ASN A 98 2.00 9.43 7.15
CA ASN A 98 3.26 9.29 6.41
C ASN A 98 4.49 9.42 7.32
N ASN A 99 4.43 10.29 8.34
CA ASN A 99 5.50 10.41 9.32
C ASN A 99 5.67 9.11 10.12
N VAL A 100 4.56 8.47 10.52
CA VAL A 100 4.58 7.15 11.14
C VAL A 100 5.23 6.11 10.23
N LEU A 101 4.85 6.07 8.95
CA LEU A 101 5.43 5.12 7.99
C LEU A 101 6.94 5.31 7.81
N ARG A 102 7.41 6.56 7.70
CA ARG A 102 8.85 6.87 7.63
C ARG A 102 9.59 6.48 8.90
N GLN A 103 9.00 6.75 10.07
CA GLN A 103 9.59 6.39 11.35
C GLN A 103 9.70 4.86 11.51
N LEU A 104 8.67 4.09 11.13
CA LEU A 104 8.73 2.63 11.14
C LEU A 104 9.76 2.09 10.14
N ALA A 105 9.87 2.72 8.97
CA ALA A 105 10.89 2.34 7.98
C ALA A 105 12.31 2.52 8.54
N GLU A 106 12.57 3.62 9.24
CA GLU A 106 13.84 3.87 9.94
C GLU A 106 14.05 2.89 11.11
N GLU A 107 13.03 2.68 11.96
CA GLU A 107 13.10 1.79 13.14
C GLU A 107 13.46 0.35 12.75
N TYR A 108 12.80 -0.21 11.73
CA TYR A 108 13.01 -1.59 11.29
C TYR A 108 14.06 -1.74 10.18
N HIS A 109 14.66 -0.63 9.72
CA HIS A 109 15.60 -0.60 8.59
C HIS A 109 15.03 -1.25 7.32
N ILE A 110 13.76 -0.94 7.02
CA ILE A 110 13.03 -1.48 5.86
C ILE A 110 12.81 -0.40 4.79
N PRO A 111 12.63 -0.79 3.51
CA PRO A 111 12.41 0.16 2.43
C PRO A 111 11.12 0.98 2.57
N VAL A 112 11.19 2.24 2.17
CA VAL A 112 10.02 3.11 1.99
C VAL A 112 9.94 3.57 0.53
N TRP A 113 8.77 3.37 -0.07
CA TRP A 113 8.38 4.07 -1.29
C TRP A 113 7.67 5.35 -0.89
N ASP A 114 8.44 6.45 -0.84
CA ASP A 114 7.95 7.77 -0.44
C ASP A 114 7.17 8.47 -1.58
N PHE A 115 6.02 7.89 -1.93
CA PHE A 115 5.10 8.46 -2.92
C PHE A 115 4.53 9.82 -2.52
N ASP A 116 4.58 10.21 -1.24
CA ASP A 116 4.13 11.51 -0.76
C ASP A 116 4.88 12.67 -1.44
N VAL A 117 6.20 12.51 -1.60
CA VAL A 117 7.07 13.48 -2.30
C VAL A 117 6.74 13.52 -3.80
N VAL A 118 6.43 12.37 -4.40
CA VAL A 118 5.99 12.31 -5.81
C VAL A 118 4.66 13.04 -5.97
N ALA A 119 3.72 12.82 -5.05
CA ALA A 119 2.41 13.45 -5.06
C ALA A 119 2.52 14.98 -5.00
N GLU A 120 3.49 15.55 -4.27
CA GLU A 120 3.73 17.01 -4.24
C GLU A 120 4.00 17.63 -5.62
N THR A 121 4.48 16.83 -6.58
CA THR A 121 4.77 17.29 -7.95
C THR A 121 3.55 17.24 -8.88
N LEU A 122 2.44 16.65 -8.43
CA LEU A 122 1.25 16.43 -9.24
C LEU A 122 0.18 17.51 -9.00
N PRO A 123 -0.57 17.93 -10.03
CA PRO A 123 -1.76 18.76 -9.84
C PRO A 123 -2.73 18.12 -8.84
N GLY A 124 -3.18 18.90 -7.84
CA GLY A 124 -4.07 18.39 -6.79
C GLY A 124 -3.50 17.20 -6.00
N ARG A 125 -2.16 17.07 -5.95
CA ARG A 125 -1.45 15.91 -5.37
C ARG A 125 -1.78 14.57 -6.03
N GLY A 126 -2.30 14.61 -7.26
CA GLY A 126 -2.77 13.43 -7.97
C GLY A 126 -4.08 12.86 -7.43
N LEU A 127 -4.87 13.63 -6.68
CA LEU A 127 -6.14 13.21 -6.08
C LEU A 127 -7.34 13.77 -6.85
N GLU A 128 -8.45 13.02 -6.81
CA GLU A 128 -9.76 13.52 -7.21
C GLU A 128 -10.29 14.55 -6.19
N GLN A 129 -11.41 15.19 -6.53
CA GLN A 129 -12.03 16.21 -5.68
C GLN A 129 -12.46 15.67 -4.30
N ASP A 130 -12.67 14.37 -4.18
CA ASP A 130 -13.01 13.74 -2.90
C ASP A 130 -11.82 13.59 -1.95
N GLU A 131 -10.59 13.85 -2.40
CA GLU A 131 -9.34 13.70 -1.65
C GLU A 131 -9.03 12.28 -1.16
N HIS A 132 -9.84 11.28 -1.52
CA HIS A 132 -9.63 9.88 -1.16
C HIS A 132 -9.01 9.09 -2.30
N HIS A 133 -9.50 9.30 -3.52
CA HIS A 133 -9.10 8.53 -4.69
C HIS A 133 -8.05 9.27 -5.51
N MET A 134 -7.12 8.51 -6.10
CA MET A 134 -6.16 9.06 -7.05
C MET A 134 -6.83 9.31 -8.40
N THR A 135 -6.45 10.39 -9.07
CA THR A 135 -6.85 10.63 -10.46
C THR A 135 -6.31 9.52 -11.36
N PHE A 136 -7.07 9.17 -12.38
CA PHE A 136 -6.71 8.13 -13.35
C PHE A 136 -7.11 8.52 -14.77
N ASN A 137 -6.51 7.83 -15.72
CA ASN A 137 -6.95 7.84 -17.11
C ASN A 137 -7.70 6.54 -17.39
N GLN A 138 -8.93 6.63 -17.89
CA GLN A 138 -9.74 5.45 -18.23
C GLN A 138 -9.04 4.51 -19.24
N ARG A 139 -8.09 5.03 -20.02
CA ARG A 139 -7.20 4.27 -20.89
C ARG A 139 -5.76 4.71 -20.61
N PRO A 140 -5.03 4.04 -19.70
CA PRO A 140 -3.66 4.41 -19.41
C PRO A 140 -2.77 4.12 -20.63
N VAL A 141 -2.11 5.15 -21.15
CA VAL A 141 -1.22 5.05 -22.32
C VAL A 141 0.21 5.37 -21.87
N TYR A 142 0.95 4.37 -21.41
CA TYR A 142 2.28 4.57 -20.80
C TYR A 142 3.39 5.02 -21.76
N ASN A 143 3.10 5.19 -23.06
CA ASN A 143 4.03 5.78 -24.04
C ASN A 143 3.78 7.29 -24.30
N ARG A 144 2.94 7.93 -23.48
CA ARG A 144 2.66 9.37 -23.57
C ARG A 144 3.11 10.08 -22.31
N ALA A 145 3.78 11.22 -22.49
CA ALA A 145 4.29 12.04 -21.39
C ALA A 145 3.19 12.52 -20.42
N TRP A 146 1.93 12.63 -20.85
CA TRP A 146 0.86 13.08 -19.96
C TRP A 146 0.35 12.00 -18.99
N THR A 147 0.66 10.73 -19.22
CA THR A 147 0.18 9.64 -18.38
C THR A 147 0.71 9.74 -16.95
N ILE A 148 1.92 10.29 -16.77
CA ILE A 148 2.54 10.49 -15.46
C ILE A 148 1.96 11.66 -14.66
N TYR A 149 1.04 12.46 -15.23
CA TYR A 149 0.41 13.58 -14.51
C TYR A 149 -0.85 13.20 -13.72
N THR A 150 -1.23 11.92 -13.74
CA THR A 150 -2.33 11.39 -12.91
C THR A 150 -1.77 10.66 -11.69
N GLY A 151 -2.54 10.62 -10.59
CA GLY A 151 -2.11 9.94 -9.37
C GLY A 151 -1.77 8.47 -9.61
N TYR A 152 -2.68 7.71 -10.22
CA TYR A 152 -2.41 6.31 -10.57
C TYR A 152 -1.28 6.15 -11.60
N GLY A 153 -1.14 7.08 -12.55
CA GLY A 153 -0.07 7.03 -13.55
C GLY A 153 1.32 7.18 -12.92
N ALA A 154 1.49 8.17 -12.05
CA ALA A 154 2.73 8.37 -11.30
C ALA A 154 2.97 7.25 -10.29
N PHE A 155 1.93 6.78 -9.59
CA PHE A 155 2.02 5.67 -8.64
C PHE A 155 2.51 4.40 -9.35
N ASN A 156 1.90 4.03 -10.48
CA ASN A 156 2.32 2.83 -11.20
C ASN A 156 3.76 2.94 -11.72
N LEU A 157 4.15 4.09 -12.29
CA LEU A 157 5.52 4.27 -12.78
C LEU A 157 6.55 4.16 -11.64
N THR A 158 6.32 4.89 -10.54
CA THR A 158 7.27 4.90 -9.42
C THR A 158 7.29 3.57 -8.67
N GLY A 159 6.17 2.83 -8.65
CA GLY A 159 6.13 1.46 -8.17
C GLY A 159 6.99 0.52 -9.00
N LEU A 160 6.96 0.64 -10.34
CA LEU A 160 7.87 -0.12 -11.21
C LEU A 160 9.34 0.26 -10.97
N MET A 161 9.65 1.54 -10.77
CA MET A 161 11.01 1.98 -10.42
C MET A 161 11.47 1.41 -9.08
N VAL A 162 10.59 1.33 -8.09
CA VAL A 162 10.90 0.71 -6.78
C VAL A 162 11.13 -0.79 -6.96
N LEU A 163 10.28 -1.51 -7.71
CA LEU A 163 10.48 -2.94 -7.93
C LEU A 163 11.79 -3.24 -8.70
N ASP A 164 12.17 -2.37 -9.63
CA ASP A 164 13.44 -2.46 -10.35
C ASP A 164 14.66 -2.45 -9.42
N THR A 165 14.61 -1.68 -8.32
CA THR A 165 15.73 -1.61 -7.35
C THR A 165 15.95 -2.92 -6.59
N PHE A 166 14.93 -3.77 -6.46
CA PHE A 166 15.05 -5.10 -5.84
C PHE A 166 15.42 -6.20 -6.84
N CYS A 167 15.02 -6.04 -8.10
CA CYS A 167 15.23 -7.05 -9.13
C CYS A 167 16.61 -6.98 -9.80
N GLY A 168 17.34 -5.87 -9.64
CA GLY A 168 18.72 -5.74 -10.10
C GLY A 168 18.89 -6.09 -11.57
N MET A 169 18.39 -5.25 -12.47
CA MET A 169 18.76 -5.28 -13.90
C MET A 169 19.97 -4.40 -14.18
#